data_AF-A0A5D2R8X7-F1
#
_entry.id   AF-A0A5D2R8X7-F1
#
_cell.length_a   1.000
_cell.length_b   1.000
_cell.length_c   1.000
_cell.angle_alpha   90.00
_cell.angle_beta   90.00
_cell.angle_gamma   90.00
#
_symmetry.space_group_name_H-M   'P 1'
#
loop_
_entity.id
_entity.type
_entity.pdbx_description
1 polymer ?
#
loop_
_entity_poly.entity_id
_entity_poly.type
_entity_poly.pdbx_seq_one_letter_code
_entity_poly.pdbx_strand_id
1 'polypeptide(L)'
;MNKLSACSSMACGISLQPKMVLASLRVRKQGNGRCTNVPRNVNLEKLQNNYLFPEISKRELQHLEKYPNAKVISLGIGDTTEPIPEQISLSMANYAHALSTADGYRGYGAEQGNQALRKAIAETFYKDVAIKDTEVFVSDGSQCDISRLQLLLGSKVTIAVQDPSFPVAIEISSFSKFAGFTGVRLGWTVVPEELLFSGGFPVIHDFNRIVCTCFNGASNIAQAGGLACLSPEGFQAICAVIDYYKENAKILVDTFASLGLEVYGGVSAPYVWVHFPGSKSWNIFAEILEKTHIITVPGSGFGPGGAEYIRISAFGKRKHIIEASWRLEKLFSKGKPLCNCLK
;
A
#
# COMPACT_ATOMS: atom_id res chain seq x y z
N MET A 1 -8.70 -79.51 38.27
CA MET A 1 -9.14 -79.62 36.86
C MET A 1 -9.26 -78.22 36.31
N ASN A 2 -8.73 -77.80 35.17
CA ASN A 2 -7.67 -78.26 34.28
C ASN A 2 -7.18 -76.98 33.57
N LYS A 3 -5.88 -76.90 33.30
CA LYS A 3 -5.27 -75.86 32.45
C LYS A 3 -5.82 -75.93 31.03
N LEU A 4 -5.90 -74.78 30.36
CA LEU A 4 -5.64 -74.68 28.92
C LEU A 4 -5.10 -73.29 28.60
N SER A 5 -3.86 -73.26 28.13
CA SER A 5 -3.25 -72.11 27.44
C SER A 5 -3.57 -72.22 25.95
N ALA A 6 -3.87 -71.10 25.29
CA ALA A 6 -3.63 -70.95 23.86
C ALA A 6 -3.09 -69.54 23.61
N CYS A 7 -1.89 -69.52 23.04
CA CYS A 7 -1.21 -68.34 22.53
C CYS A 7 -1.62 -68.18 21.06
N SER A 8 -2.05 -66.99 20.63
CA SER A 8 -1.78 -66.54 19.27
C SER A 8 -1.83 -65.01 19.20
N SER A 9 -0.78 -64.46 18.64
CA SER A 9 -0.49 -63.08 18.30
C SER A 9 -1.64 -62.28 17.67
N MET A 10 -1.82 -61.02 18.07
CA MET A 10 -1.52 -59.88 17.18
C MET A 10 -1.84 -58.52 17.83
N ALA A 11 -0.96 -57.58 17.51
CA ALA A 11 -1.09 -56.13 17.56
C ALA A 11 -1.21 -55.47 18.94
N CYS A 12 -0.07 -54.92 19.35
CA CYS A 12 0.04 -53.74 20.19
C CYS A 12 -0.93 -52.65 19.69
N GLY A 13 -2.06 -52.49 20.37
CA GLY A 13 -2.92 -51.33 20.23
C GLY A 13 -2.22 -50.12 20.83
N ILE A 14 -1.23 -49.58 20.11
CA ILE A 14 -0.71 -48.25 20.39
C ILE A 14 -1.88 -47.30 20.20
N SER A 15 -2.34 -46.76 21.33
CA SER A 15 -3.20 -45.59 21.43
C SER A 15 -2.81 -44.54 20.38
N LEU A 16 -3.62 -44.43 19.32
CA LEU A 16 -3.63 -43.30 18.38
C LEU A 16 -4.58 -42.22 18.90
N GLN A 17 -4.51 -41.89 20.19
CA GLN A 17 -4.98 -40.59 20.61
C GLN A 17 -3.93 -39.55 20.23
N PRO A 18 -4.29 -38.45 19.53
CA PRO A 18 -3.35 -37.39 19.26
C PRO A 18 -2.79 -36.89 20.60
N LYS A 19 -1.46 -36.98 20.77
CA LYS A 19 -0.81 -36.29 21.87
C LYS A 19 -1.03 -34.80 21.66
N MET A 20 -1.91 -34.22 22.47
CA MET A 20 -2.01 -32.78 22.66
C MET A 20 -0.67 -32.32 23.25
N VAL A 21 0.25 -31.91 22.39
CA VAL A 21 1.46 -31.22 22.84
C VAL A 21 1.00 -29.87 23.35
N LEU A 22 1.05 -29.69 24.67
CA LEU A 22 0.87 -28.37 25.26
C LEU A 22 1.97 -27.49 24.68
N ALA A 23 1.63 -26.59 23.76
CA ALA A 23 2.53 -25.59 23.22
C ALA A 23 2.81 -24.55 24.31
N SER A 24 3.54 -24.94 25.36
CA SER A 24 4.04 -23.98 26.34
C SER A 24 5.29 -23.34 25.74
N LEU A 25 5.18 -22.05 25.41
CA LEU A 25 6.35 -21.22 25.17
C LEU A 25 7.22 -21.32 26.43
N ARG A 26 8.38 -21.97 26.35
CA ARG A 26 9.32 -22.04 27.47
C ARG A 26 9.82 -20.63 27.75
N VAL A 27 9.40 -20.07 28.88
CA VAL A 27 9.77 -18.74 29.34
C VAL A 27 10.85 -18.85 30.41
N ARG A 28 11.93 -18.06 30.28
CA ARG A 28 12.96 -17.89 31.32
C ARG A 28 12.76 -16.54 32.00
N LYS A 29 13.11 -16.48 33.29
CA LYS A 29 13.14 -15.22 34.05
C LYS A 29 14.45 -14.50 33.71
N GLN A 30 14.38 -13.26 33.24
CA GLN A 30 15.56 -12.46 32.89
C GLN A 30 15.36 -11.04 33.42
N GLY A 31 16.11 -10.67 34.46
CA GLY A 31 15.92 -9.41 35.19
C GLY A 31 14.52 -9.32 35.80
N ASN A 32 13.87 -8.14 35.69
CA ASN A 32 12.49 -7.91 36.09
C ASN A 32 11.44 -8.46 35.08
N GLY A 33 11.88 -9.10 34.00
CA GLY A 33 11.03 -9.57 32.90
C GLY A 33 11.02 -11.09 32.70
N ARG A 34 10.22 -11.50 31.72
CA ARG A 34 10.09 -12.87 31.21
C ARG A 34 10.52 -12.87 29.73
N CYS A 35 11.38 -13.79 29.32
CA CYS A 35 11.80 -13.94 27.92
C CYS A 35 11.46 -15.34 27.39
N THR A 36 11.06 -15.44 26.11
CA THR A 36 10.88 -16.73 25.45
C THR A 36 12.23 -17.26 24.95
N ASN A 37 12.33 -18.58 24.71
CA ASN A 37 13.51 -19.15 24.03
C ASN A 37 13.41 -19.08 22.48
N VAL A 38 12.44 -18.35 21.92
CA VAL A 38 12.27 -18.24 20.46
C VAL A 38 13.28 -17.21 19.95
N PRO A 39 14.25 -17.59 19.11
CA PRO A 39 15.17 -16.63 18.52
C PRO A 39 14.40 -15.66 17.62
N ARG A 40 14.78 -14.38 17.64
CA ARG A 40 14.22 -13.39 16.72
C ARG A 40 14.64 -13.75 15.30
N ASN A 41 13.76 -13.48 14.33
CA ASN A 41 14.07 -13.69 12.92
C ASN A 41 15.23 -12.78 12.49
N VAL A 42 16.36 -13.38 12.09
CA VAL A 42 17.59 -12.68 11.68
C VAL A 42 17.38 -11.71 10.52
N ASN A 43 16.35 -11.91 9.68
CA ASN A 43 16.02 -10.96 8.62
C ASN A 43 15.40 -9.66 9.17
N LEU A 44 14.65 -9.73 10.28
CA LEU A 44 14.13 -8.53 10.95
C LEU A 44 15.23 -7.75 11.67
N GLU A 45 16.33 -8.39 12.03
CA GLU A 45 17.50 -7.73 12.64
C GLU A 45 18.29 -6.90 11.64
N LYS A 46 18.21 -7.22 10.34
CA LYS A 46 18.86 -6.46 9.26
C LYS A 46 18.19 -5.13 8.96
N LEU A 47 16.97 -4.91 9.44
CA LEU A 47 16.23 -3.66 9.20
C LEU A 47 16.88 -2.54 10.01
N GLN A 48 17.67 -1.70 9.33
CA GLN A 48 18.56 -0.75 9.99
C GLN A 48 17.86 0.50 10.57
N ASN A 49 16.56 0.70 10.36
CA ASN A 49 15.81 1.85 10.87
C ASN A 49 14.31 1.54 10.99
N ASN A 50 13.59 2.38 11.73
CA ASN A 50 12.12 2.40 11.66
C ASN A 50 11.66 2.75 10.24
N TYR A 51 10.49 2.24 9.87
CA TYR A 51 9.87 2.57 8.59
C TYR A 51 9.66 4.10 8.48
N LEU A 52 9.84 4.65 7.27
CA LEU A 52 9.89 6.10 7.01
C LEU A 52 8.67 6.85 7.54
N PHE A 53 7.47 6.34 7.24
CA PHE A 53 6.23 7.05 7.56
C PHE A 53 5.93 7.09 9.07
N PRO A 54 6.14 6.02 9.87
CA PRO A 54 6.11 6.11 11.33
C PRO A 54 7.03 7.18 11.93
N GLU A 55 8.22 7.38 11.38
CA GLU A 55 9.13 8.43 11.85
C GLU A 55 8.60 9.83 11.50
N ILE A 56 7.99 10.02 10.33
CA ILE A 56 7.31 11.28 9.97
C ILE A 56 6.13 11.55 10.89
N SER A 57 5.29 10.56 11.16
CA SER A 57 4.16 10.67 12.09
C SER A 57 4.62 11.01 13.51
N LYS A 58 5.73 10.41 13.97
CA LYS A 58 6.33 10.76 15.26
C LYS A 58 6.74 12.23 15.32
N ARG A 59 7.36 12.76 14.26
CA ARG A 59 7.76 14.17 14.19
C ARG A 59 6.57 15.12 14.10
N GLU A 60 5.51 14.73 13.39
CA GLU A 60 4.25 15.47 13.35
C GLU A 60 3.64 15.60 14.76
N LEU A 61 3.59 14.50 15.51
CA LEU A 61 3.09 14.50 16.90
C LEU A 61 3.95 15.40 17.81
N GLN A 62 5.27 15.28 17.75
CA GLN A 62 6.18 16.14 18.51
C GLN A 62 6.02 17.63 18.14
N HIS A 63 5.76 17.93 16.86
CA HIS A 63 5.51 19.29 16.41
C HIS A 63 4.20 19.85 16.91
N LEU A 64 3.13 19.04 16.95
CA LEU A 64 1.84 19.40 17.52
C LEU A 64 1.92 19.61 19.04
N GLU A 65 2.72 18.81 19.75
CA GLU A 65 3.00 19.02 21.18
C GLU A 65 3.74 20.35 21.42
N LYS A 66 4.74 20.65 20.59
CA LYS A 66 5.52 21.89 20.67
C LYS A 66 4.71 23.13 20.27
N TYR A 67 3.80 22.99 19.30
CA TYR A 67 2.94 24.07 18.79
C TYR A 67 1.46 23.66 18.79
N PRO A 68 0.78 23.65 19.95
CA PRO A 68 -0.60 23.17 20.07
C PRO A 68 -1.63 23.91 19.21
N ASN A 69 -1.33 25.16 18.85
CA ASN A 69 -2.19 26.02 18.02
C ASN A 69 -1.78 26.04 16.54
N ALA A 70 -0.77 25.27 16.14
CA ALA A 70 -0.31 25.23 14.76
C ALA A 70 -1.38 24.64 13.84
N LYS A 71 -1.70 25.36 12.76
CA LYS A 71 -2.53 24.84 11.67
C LYS A 71 -1.67 24.01 10.73
N VAL A 72 -1.41 22.76 11.14
CA VAL A 72 -0.59 21.82 10.39
C VAL A 72 -1.29 21.42 9.08
N ILE A 73 -0.54 21.43 7.98
CA ILE A 73 -1.00 20.93 6.68
C ILE A 73 -0.15 19.71 6.32
N SER A 74 -0.78 18.55 6.18
CA SER A 74 -0.07 17.33 5.84
C SER A 74 -0.03 17.11 4.33
N LEU A 75 1.15 17.27 3.74
CA LEU A 75 1.47 16.93 2.34
C LEU A 75 2.57 15.85 2.30
N GLY A 76 2.67 15.03 3.35
CA GLY A 76 3.70 14.01 3.49
C GLY A 76 3.25 12.64 3.01
N ILE A 77 2.56 11.90 3.89
CA ILE A 77 1.97 10.60 3.54
C ILE A 77 1.00 10.84 2.39
N GLY A 78 1.09 10.01 1.36
CA GLY A 78 0.30 10.17 0.15
C GLY A 78 -1.15 9.71 0.31
N ASP A 79 -1.82 10.02 1.41
CA ASP A 79 -3.19 9.60 1.70
C ASP A 79 -4.22 10.51 1.00
N THR A 80 -5.28 9.93 0.45
CA THR A 80 -6.32 10.68 -0.29
C THR A 80 -7.24 11.43 0.68
N THR A 81 -7.73 12.60 0.27
CA THR A 81 -8.48 13.54 1.14
C THR A 81 -9.88 13.92 0.68
N GLU A 82 -10.21 13.63 -0.58
CA GLU A 82 -11.53 13.85 -1.14
C GLU A 82 -12.40 12.62 -0.82
N PRO A 83 -13.70 12.83 -0.54
CA PRO A 83 -14.61 11.72 -0.30
C PRO A 83 -14.64 10.77 -1.50
N ILE A 84 -14.89 9.49 -1.21
CA ILE A 84 -15.27 8.51 -2.23
C ILE A 84 -16.59 9.01 -2.87
N PRO A 85 -16.73 9.00 -4.22
CA PRO A 85 -17.96 9.38 -4.89
C PRO A 85 -19.17 8.63 -4.34
N GLU A 86 -20.29 9.35 -4.17
CA GLU A 86 -21.48 8.86 -3.47
C GLU A 86 -22.04 7.57 -4.07
N GLN A 87 -22.09 7.45 -5.39
CA GLN A 87 -22.59 6.24 -6.05
C GLN A 87 -21.77 4.99 -5.71
N ILE A 88 -20.47 5.14 -5.45
CA ILE A 88 -19.59 4.04 -5.04
C ILE A 88 -19.82 3.70 -3.56
N SER A 89 -19.91 4.71 -2.70
CA SER A 89 -20.15 4.49 -1.27
C SER A 89 -21.55 3.94 -0.98
N LEU A 90 -22.56 4.36 -1.74
CA LEU A 90 -23.91 3.79 -1.72
C LEU A 90 -23.91 2.32 -2.14
N SER A 91 -23.14 1.93 -3.15
CA SER A 91 -23.01 0.51 -3.54
C SER A 91 -22.46 -0.34 -2.39
N MET A 92 -21.43 0.16 -1.70
CA MET A 92 -20.88 -0.49 -0.50
C MET A 92 -21.92 -0.57 0.63
N ALA A 93 -22.64 0.52 0.91
CA ALA A 93 -23.65 0.57 1.95
C ALA A 93 -24.83 -0.37 1.67
N ASN A 94 -25.30 -0.42 0.42
CA ASN A 94 -26.36 -1.31 -0.01
C ASN A 94 -25.93 -2.77 0.09
N TYR A 95 -24.69 -3.09 -0.30
CA TYR A 95 -24.14 -4.44 -0.12
C TYR A 95 -24.06 -4.81 1.36
N ALA A 96 -23.58 -3.91 2.22
CA ALA A 96 -23.52 -4.13 3.66
C ALA A 96 -24.92 -4.37 4.26
N HIS A 97 -25.94 -3.62 3.82
CA HIS A 97 -27.32 -3.84 4.25
C HIS A 97 -27.86 -5.19 3.77
N ALA A 98 -27.58 -5.58 2.52
CA ALA A 98 -28.02 -6.85 1.96
C ALA A 98 -27.50 -8.06 2.74
N LEU A 99 -26.31 -7.96 3.36
CA LEU A 99 -25.77 -9.00 4.24
C LEU A 99 -26.63 -9.27 5.49
N SER A 100 -27.58 -8.39 5.83
CA SER A 100 -28.54 -8.62 6.93
C SER A 100 -29.78 -9.42 6.53
N THR A 101 -29.89 -9.82 5.25
CA THR A 101 -31.04 -10.55 4.70
C THR A 101 -30.68 -11.98 4.34
N ALA A 102 -31.64 -12.91 4.38
CA ALA A 102 -31.40 -14.30 3.99
C ALA A 102 -30.95 -14.43 2.52
N ASP A 103 -31.55 -13.64 1.63
CA ASP A 103 -31.25 -13.70 0.18
C ASP A 103 -29.91 -13.04 -0.17
N GLY A 104 -29.56 -11.94 0.52
CA GLY A 104 -28.35 -11.17 0.26
C GLY A 104 -27.11 -11.65 1.01
N TYR A 105 -27.26 -12.40 2.11
CA TYR A 105 -26.13 -12.88 2.89
C TYR A 105 -25.27 -13.88 2.11
N ARG A 106 -23.96 -13.63 2.08
CA ARG A 106 -22.94 -14.58 1.61
C ARG A 106 -21.77 -14.55 2.57
N GLY A 107 -21.25 -15.72 2.93
CA GLY A 107 -20.06 -15.89 3.76
C GLY A 107 -18.76 -15.70 2.96
N TYR A 108 -17.85 -16.67 3.04
CA TYR A 108 -16.64 -16.65 2.22
C TYR A 108 -16.97 -16.61 0.72
N GLY A 109 -16.21 -15.81 -0.01
CA GLY A 109 -16.16 -15.84 -1.47
C GLY A 109 -14.95 -16.62 -1.95
N ALA A 110 -14.75 -16.65 -3.27
CA ALA A 110 -13.51 -17.17 -3.84
C ALA A 110 -12.32 -16.31 -3.38
N GLU A 111 -11.22 -16.94 -2.98
CA GLU A 111 -10.01 -16.27 -2.48
C GLU A 111 -9.35 -15.41 -3.56
N GLN A 112 -9.48 -15.83 -4.83
CA GLN A 112 -9.06 -15.06 -6.01
C GLN A 112 -9.93 -13.81 -6.25
N GLY A 113 -11.13 -13.74 -5.65
CA GLY A 113 -12.07 -12.62 -5.81
C GLY A 113 -13.28 -12.92 -6.69
N ASN A 114 -14.30 -12.07 -6.55
CA ASN A 114 -15.54 -12.14 -7.29
C ASN A 114 -15.28 -12.09 -8.81
N GLN A 115 -15.88 -13.01 -9.55
CA GLN A 115 -15.67 -13.12 -11.00
C GLN A 115 -16.08 -11.87 -11.77
N ALA A 116 -17.21 -11.24 -11.40
CA ALA A 116 -17.67 -10.02 -12.07
C ALA A 116 -16.66 -8.88 -11.90
N LEU A 117 -16.06 -8.77 -10.70
CA LEU A 117 -15.01 -7.78 -10.46
C LEU A 117 -13.73 -8.09 -11.25
N ARG A 118 -13.28 -9.35 -11.26
CA ARG A 118 -12.11 -9.77 -12.05
C ARG A 118 -12.27 -9.45 -13.52
N LYS A 119 -13.45 -9.77 -14.07
CA LYS A 119 -13.82 -9.46 -15.44
C LYS A 119 -13.83 -7.95 -15.70
N ALA A 120 -14.46 -7.16 -14.83
CA ALA A 120 -14.49 -5.71 -14.96
C ALA A 120 -13.07 -5.09 -14.93
N ILE A 121 -12.16 -5.61 -14.11
CA ILE A 121 -10.75 -5.19 -14.08
C ILE A 121 -10.06 -5.51 -15.42
N ALA A 122 -10.20 -6.74 -15.91
CA ALA A 122 -9.64 -7.17 -17.20
C ALA A 122 -10.13 -6.28 -18.35
N GLU A 123 -11.44 -6.05 -18.45
CA GLU A 123 -12.06 -5.25 -19.50
C GLU A 123 -11.74 -3.75 -19.41
N THR A 124 -11.55 -3.22 -18.20
CA THR A 124 -11.31 -1.79 -18.00
C THR A 124 -9.84 -1.41 -18.23
N PHE A 125 -8.91 -2.19 -17.68
CA PHE A 125 -7.49 -1.83 -17.66
C PHE A 125 -6.64 -2.60 -18.68
N TYR A 126 -7.10 -3.77 -19.14
CA TYR A 126 -6.29 -4.70 -19.94
C TYR A 126 -6.94 -5.13 -21.26
N LYS A 127 -7.98 -4.40 -21.72
CA LYS A 127 -8.71 -4.69 -22.97
C LYS A 127 -7.81 -4.88 -24.20
N ASP A 128 -6.70 -4.15 -24.26
CA ASP A 128 -5.82 -4.10 -25.44
C ASP A 128 -4.69 -5.14 -25.37
N VAL A 129 -4.55 -5.86 -24.24
CA VAL A 129 -3.47 -6.84 -23.98
C VAL A 129 -3.99 -8.26 -23.70
N ALA A 130 -5.28 -8.52 -23.99
CA ALA A 130 -5.91 -9.85 -23.94
C ALA A 130 -5.81 -10.62 -22.61
N ILE A 131 -5.70 -9.90 -21.47
CA ILE A 131 -5.74 -10.52 -20.13
C ILE A 131 -7.13 -11.06 -19.83
N LYS A 132 -7.19 -12.30 -19.35
CA LYS A 132 -8.42 -12.99 -18.96
C LYS A 132 -8.78 -12.66 -17.51
N ASP A 133 -10.06 -12.79 -17.16
CA ASP A 133 -10.48 -12.66 -15.77
C ASP A 133 -9.82 -13.73 -14.87
N THR A 134 -9.47 -14.90 -15.41
CA THR A 134 -8.76 -15.99 -14.71
C THR A 134 -7.34 -15.63 -14.30
N GLU A 135 -6.73 -14.60 -14.91
CA GLU A 135 -5.38 -14.13 -14.62
C GLU A 135 -5.36 -13.03 -13.54
N VAL A 136 -6.53 -12.53 -13.14
CA VAL A 136 -6.69 -11.46 -12.15
C VAL A 136 -6.96 -12.03 -10.76
N PHE A 137 -6.24 -11.55 -9.76
CA PHE A 137 -6.42 -11.89 -8.34
C PHE A 137 -6.76 -10.63 -7.57
N VAL A 138 -7.96 -10.55 -6.98
CA VAL A 138 -8.40 -9.41 -6.16
C VAL A 138 -7.83 -9.56 -4.74
N SER A 139 -7.29 -8.47 -4.21
CA SER A 139 -6.58 -8.45 -2.93
C SER A 139 -6.98 -7.26 -2.05
N ASP A 140 -6.43 -7.22 -0.84
CA ASP A 140 -6.51 -6.12 0.11
C ASP A 140 -5.51 -4.97 -0.17
N GLY A 141 -4.79 -5.02 -1.30
CA GLY A 141 -3.99 -3.92 -1.85
C GLY A 141 -2.55 -4.31 -2.26
N SER A 142 -1.84 -3.38 -2.91
CA SER A 142 -0.54 -3.69 -3.50
C SER A 142 0.57 -4.05 -2.51
N GLN A 143 0.55 -3.51 -1.29
CA GLN A 143 1.63 -3.73 -0.32
C GLN A 143 1.70 -5.18 0.18
N CYS A 144 0.55 -5.79 0.47
CA CYS A 144 0.48 -7.19 0.85
C CYS A 144 0.75 -8.11 -0.35
N ASP A 145 0.32 -7.74 -1.55
CA ASP A 145 0.63 -8.49 -2.78
C ASP A 145 2.12 -8.52 -3.10
N ILE A 146 2.83 -7.41 -2.96
CA ILE A 146 4.31 -7.37 -3.10
C ILE A 146 4.97 -8.33 -2.10
N SER A 147 4.41 -8.45 -0.90
CA SER A 147 4.91 -9.38 0.12
C SER A 147 4.59 -10.85 -0.24
N ARG A 148 3.40 -11.13 -0.77
CA ARG A 148 2.99 -12.46 -1.27
C ARG A 148 3.85 -12.88 -2.46
N LEU A 149 4.14 -11.97 -3.39
CA LEU A 149 5.02 -12.21 -4.53
C LEU A 149 6.43 -12.62 -4.08
N GLN A 150 6.96 -12.03 -3.00
CA GLN A 150 8.26 -12.43 -2.47
C GLN A 150 8.27 -13.87 -1.91
N LEU A 151 7.11 -14.43 -1.51
CA LEU A 151 7.02 -15.82 -1.07
C LEU A 151 7.16 -16.83 -2.22
N LEU A 152 6.92 -16.41 -3.47
CA LEU A 152 7.13 -17.26 -4.66
C LEU A 152 8.61 -17.55 -4.92
N LEU A 153 9.50 -16.72 -4.40
CA LEU A 153 10.87 -16.63 -4.86
C LEU A 153 11.87 -17.01 -3.77
N GLY A 154 12.90 -17.78 -4.16
CA GLY A 154 14.00 -18.13 -3.27
C GLY A 154 14.87 -16.92 -2.94
N SER A 155 15.55 -16.95 -1.78
CA SER A 155 16.36 -15.83 -1.25
C SER A 155 17.58 -15.43 -2.08
N LYS A 156 17.85 -16.10 -3.21
CA LYS A 156 19.00 -15.88 -4.09
C LYS A 156 18.64 -15.21 -5.42
N VAL A 157 17.38 -14.79 -5.63
CA VAL A 157 16.98 -14.17 -6.89
C VAL A 157 16.99 -12.65 -6.80
N THR A 158 17.29 -12.00 -7.94
CA THR A 158 17.13 -10.56 -8.13
C THR A 158 15.83 -10.31 -8.88
N ILE A 159 14.95 -9.49 -8.32
CA ILE A 159 13.66 -9.15 -8.92
C ILE A 159 13.79 -7.77 -9.59
N ALA A 160 13.52 -7.71 -10.89
CA ALA A 160 13.25 -6.46 -11.59
C ALA A 160 11.75 -6.40 -11.88
N VAL A 161 11.06 -5.38 -11.38
CA VAL A 161 9.67 -5.07 -11.75
C VAL A 161 9.74 -3.83 -12.64
N GLN A 162 9.37 -3.94 -13.91
CA GLN A 162 9.36 -2.85 -14.88
C GLN A 162 7.98 -2.57 -15.46
N ASP A 163 7.86 -1.36 -16.00
CA ASP A 163 6.70 -0.70 -16.59
C ASP A 163 6.99 -0.35 -18.06
N PRO A 164 6.35 -0.96 -19.10
CA PRO A 164 5.76 -2.29 -19.20
C PRO A 164 6.59 -3.26 -20.10
N SER A 165 6.52 -4.57 -19.82
CA SER A 165 6.94 -5.64 -20.77
C SER A 165 6.12 -6.91 -20.54
N PHE A 166 5.11 -7.14 -21.38
CA PHE A 166 4.39 -8.41 -21.46
C PHE A 166 5.10 -9.32 -22.48
N PRO A 167 5.16 -10.66 -22.29
CA PRO A 167 4.48 -11.52 -21.30
C PRO A 167 5.28 -11.83 -20.03
N VAL A 168 6.43 -11.17 -19.83
CA VAL A 168 7.44 -11.55 -18.83
C VAL A 168 7.24 -10.89 -17.44
N ALA A 169 6.03 -10.42 -17.13
CA ALA A 169 5.77 -9.58 -15.96
C ALA A 169 4.51 -9.99 -15.17
N ILE A 170 4.56 -9.73 -13.86
CA ILE A 170 3.39 -9.69 -12.96
C ILE A 170 3.09 -8.22 -12.70
N GLU A 171 1.83 -7.82 -12.84
CA GLU A 171 1.39 -6.46 -12.51
C GLU A 171 0.62 -6.46 -11.19
N ILE A 172 0.94 -5.49 -10.31
CA ILE A 172 0.24 -5.30 -9.04
C ILE A 172 -0.26 -3.87 -8.98
N SER A 173 -1.56 -3.69 -8.74
CA SER A 173 -2.19 -2.37 -8.68
C SER A 173 -3.19 -2.26 -7.52
N SER A 174 -3.79 -1.08 -7.36
CA SER A 174 -4.60 -0.75 -6.19
C SER A 174 -5.64 0.33 -6.46
N PHE A 175 -6.84 0.13 -5.92
CA PHE A 175 -7.89 1.15 -5.90
C PHE A 175 -7.58 2.28 -4.92
N SER A 176 -6.55 2.15 -4.08
CA SER A 176 -6.22 3.15 -3.04
C SER A 176 -5.97 4.54 -3.59
N LYS A 177 -5.20 4.68 -4.68
CA LYS A 177 -4.90 6.00 -5.27
C LYS A 177 -5.83 6.37 -6.41
N PHE A 178 -6.39 5.36 -7.06
CA PHE A 178 -7.39 5.53 -8.12
C PHE A 178 -8.72 6.04 -7.55
N ALA A 179 -9.32 5.34 -6.59
CA ALA A 179 -10.69 5.58 -6.12
C ALA A 179 -10.79 6.07 -4.66
N GLY A 180 -9.66 6.40 -4.01
CA GLY A 180 -9.65 6.80 -2.60
C GLY A 180 -9.82 5.63 -1.60
N PHE A 181 -9.54 4.39 -2.02
CA PHE A 181 -9.72 3.19 -1.19
C PHE A 181 -8.53 2.93 -0.24
N THR A 182 -7.85 3.98 0.23
CA THR A 182 -6.70 3.84 1.15
C THR A 182 -7.12 3.15 2.45
N GLY A 183 -8.28 3.51 2.99
CA GLY A 183 -8.89 2.84 4.15
C GLY A 183 -9.81 1.66 3.82
N VAL A 184 -10.40 1.61 2.61
CA VAL A 184 -11.35 0.55 2.20
C VAL A 184 -10.65 -0.77 1.88
N ARG A 185 -9.38 -0.70 1.42
CA ARG A 185 -8.50 -1.84 1.14
C ARG A 185 -8.99 -2.73 -0.01
N LEU A 186 -8.63 -2.34 -1.24
CA LEU A 186 -8.82 -3.16 -2.43
C LEU A 186 -7.71 -2.94 -3.44
N GLY A 187 -7.21 -4.02 -4.03
CA GLY A 187 -6.26 -4.01 -5.14
C GLY A 187 -6.38 -5.28 -5.95
N TRP A 188 -5.43 -5.46 -6.87
CA TRP A 188 -5.35 -6.68 -7.65
C TRP A 188 -3.92 -6.98 -8.11
N THR A 189 -3.69 -8.25 -8.43
CA THR A 189 -2.49 -8.74 -9.10
C THR A 189 -2.90 -9.46 -10.38
N VAL A 190 -2.19 -9.22 -11.49
CA VAL A 190 -2.31 -9.98 -12.73
C VAL A 190 -1.12 -10.92 -12.86
N VAL A 191 -1.39 -12.22 -12.99
CA VAL A 191 -0.37 -13.24 -13.25
C VAL A 191 -0.72 -13.95 -14.55
N PRO A 192 0.00 -13.68 -15.66
CA PRO A 192 -0.31 -14.30 -16.95
C PRO A 192 -0.15 -15.83 -16.93
N GLU A 193 -1.02 -16.55 -17.63
CA GLU A 193 -0.96 -18.01 -17.79
C GLU A 193 0.33 -18.46 -18.50
N GLU A 194 0.85 -17.62 -19.38
CA GLU A 194 2.08 -17.82 -20.15
C GLU A 194 3.38 -17.58 -19.35
N LEU A 195 3.28 -17.06 -18.13
CA LEU A 195 4.44 -16.82 -17.28
C LEU A 195 4.88 -18.12 -16.59
N LEU A 196 6.05 -18.63 -16.97
CA LEU A 196 6.61 -19.89 -16.47
C LEU A 196 7.87 -19.66 -15.64
N PHE A 197 8.09 -20.50 -14.63
CA PHE A 197 9.40 -20.67 -14.02
C PHE A 197 10.39 -21.33 -14.99
N SER A 198 11.69 -21.31 -14.67
CA SER A 198 12.73 -21.93 -15.50
C SER A 198 12.52 -23.43 -15.76
N GLY A 199 11.80 -24.13 -14.87
CA GLY A 199 11.41 -25.53 -15.05
C GLY A 199 10.15 -25.76 -15.88
N GLY A 200 9.56 -24.70 -16.47
CA GLY A 200 8.33 -24.77 -17.25
C GLY A 200 7.03 -24.78 -16.42
N PHE A 201 7.11 -24.73 -15.09
CA PHE A 201 5.93 -24.70 -14.23
C PHE A 201 5.27 -23.31 -14.24
N PRO A 202 3.95 -23.19 -14.44
CA PRO A 202 3.27 -21.89 -14.49
C PRO A 202 3.26 -21.16 -13.14
N VAL A 203 3.69 -19.90 -13.13
CA VAL A 203 3.79 -19.07 -11.92
C VAL A 203 2.41 -18.84 -11.28
N ILE A 204 1.36 -18.74 -12.10
CA ILE A 204 -0.02 -18.54 -11.64
C ILE A 204 -0.50 -19.65 -10.68
N HIS A 205 -0.03 -20.89 -10.83
CA HIS A 205 -0.44 -21.99 -9.95
C HIS A 205 0.12 -21.84 -8.53
N ASP A 206 1.39 -21.47 -8.40
CA ASP A 206 1.99 -21.22 -7.09
C ASP A 206 1.45 -19.93 -6.47
N PHE A 207 1.16 -18.90 -7.27
CA PHE A 207 0.52 -17.68 -6.76
C PHE A 207 -0.87 -17.98 -6.21
N ASN A 208 -1.68 -18.76 -6.93
CA ASN A 208 -2.97 -19.23 -6.45
C ASN A 208 -2.83 -20.06 -5.16
N ARG A 209 -1.82 -20.93 -5.08
CA ARG A 209 -1.55 -21.73 -3.87
C ARG A 209 -1.22 -20.85 -2.66
N ILE A 210 -0.47 -19.75 -2.84
CA ILE A 210 -0.19 -18.76 -1.79
C ILE A 210 -1.47 -18.04 -1.39
N VAL A 211 -2.25 -17.54 -2.35
CA VAL A 211 -3.51 -16.84 -2.09
C VAL A 211 -4.45 -17.72 -1.26
N CYS A 212 -4.74 -18.95 -1.70
CA CYS A 212 -5.65 -19.87 -1.00
C CYS A 212 -5.17 -20.37 0.38
N THR A 213 -3.94 -20.09 0.80
CA THR A 213 -3.44 -20.52 2.13
C THR A 213 -3.07 -19.39 3.06
N CYS A 214 -2.74 -18.22 2.51
CA CYS A 214 -2.41 -17.04 3.29
C CYS A 214 -3.53 -15.98 3.27
N PHE A 215 -4.63 -16.21 2.55
CA PHE A 215 -5.71 -15.25 2.38
C PHE A 215 -7.06 -15.92 2.14
N ASN A 216 -8.14 -15.31 2.64
CA ASN A 216 -9.53 -15.81 2.49
C ASN A 216 -10.37 -14.91 1.56
N GLY A 217 -9.71 -14.14 0.69
CA GLY A 217 -10.35 -13.17 -0.20
C GLY A 217 -10.54 -11.77 0.42
N ALA A 218 -10.63 -10.77 -0.46
CA ALA A 218 -10.87 -9.39 -0.07
C ALA A 218 -12.30 -9.20 0.47
N SER A 219 -12.50 -8.16 1.30
CA SER A 219 -13.82 -7.82 1.84
C SER A 219 -14.87 -7.71 0.74
N ASN A 220 -15.99 -8.42 0.88
CA ASN A 220 -17.07 -8.43 -0.10
C ASN A 220 -17.72 -7.04 -0.29
N ILE A 221 -17.79 -6.24 0.78
CA ILE A 221 -18.21 -4.82 0.71
C ILE A 221 -17.21 -4.01 -0.10
N ALA A 222 -15.91 -4.20 0.11
CA ALA A 222 -14.88 -3.51 -0.67
C ALA A 222 -14.95 -3.91 -2.15
N GLN A 223 -15.17 -5.20 -2.45
CA GLN A 223 -15.35 -5.69 -3.82
C GLN A 223 -16.60 -5.10 -4.50
N ALA A 224 -17.71 -4.91 -3.77
CA ALA A 224 -18.89 -4.24 -4.29
C ALA A 224 -18.60 -2.78 -4.67
N GLY A 225 -17.86 -2.07 -3.82
CA GLY A 225 -17.35 -0.73 -4.13
C GLY A 225 -16.41 -0.75 -5.35
N GLY A 226 -15.48 -1.71 -5.42
CA GLY A 226 -14.57 -1.88 -6.55
C GLY A 226 -15.30 -2.12 -7.87
N LEU A 227 -16.38 -2.91 -7.87
CA LEU A 227 -17.20 -3.11 -9.06
C LEU A 227 -17.93 -1.83 -9.46
N ALA A 228 -18.46 -1.08 -8.49
CA ALA A 228 -19.09 0.23 -8.74
C ALA A 228 -18.09 1.26 -9.29
N CYS A 229 -16.82 1.23 -8.86
CA CYS A 229 -15.76 2.07 -9.42
C CYS A 229 -15.56 1.86 -10.93
N LEU A 230 -15.84 0.65 -11.43
CA LEU A 230 -15.61 0.28 -12.84
C LEU A 230 -16.90 0.37 -13.69
N SER A 231 -18.01 0.87 -13.12
CA SER A 231 -19.15 1.28 -13.95
C SER A 231 -18.81 2.59 -14.69
N PRO A 232 -19.50 2.91 -15.81
CA PRO A 232 -19.29 4.17 -16.51
C PRO A 232 -19.40 5.41 -15.60
N GLU A 233 -20.42 5.45 -14.74
CA GLU A 233 -20.70 6.56 -13.83
C GLU A 233 -19.70 6.61 -12.67
N GLY A 234 -19.30 5.45 -12.13
CA GLY A 234 -18.29 5.36 -11.09
C GLY A 234 -16.92 5.80 -11.59
N PHE A 235 -16.52 5.30 -12.75
CA PHE A 235 -15.24 5.61 -13.38
C PHE A 235 -15.15 7.10 -13.72
N GLN A 236 -16.21 7.68 -14.31
CA GLN A 236 -16.25 9.11 -14.61
C GLN A 236 -16.11 9.98 -13.37
N ALA A 237 -16.78 9.64 -12.27
CA ALA A 237 -16.65 10.41 -11.03
C ALA A 237 -15.27 10.28 -10.39
N ILE A 238 -14.64 9.11 -10.50
CA ILE A 238 -13.26 8.92 -10.08
C ILE A 238 -12.32 9.81 -10.91
N CYS A 239 -12.49 9.86 -12.24
CA CYS A 239 -11.70 10.75 -13.09
C CYS A 239 -11.80 12.21 -12.65
N ALA A 240 -12.99 12.70 -12.28
CA ALA A 240 -13.17 14.05 -11.78
C ALA A 240 -12.37 14.31 -10.47
N VAL A 241 -12.31 13.32 -9.57
CA VAL A 241 -11.48 13.39 -8.34
C VAL A 241 -9.99 13.37 -8.67
N ILE A 242 -9.57 12.56 -9.65
CA ILE A 242 -8.18 12.53 -10.13
C ILE A 242 -7.79 13.88 -10.72
N ASP A 243 -8.64 14.49 -11.55
CA ASP A 243 -8.38 15.80 -12.16
C ASP A 243 -8.26 16.90 -11.08
N TYR A 244 -9.05 16.83 -10.02
CA TYR A 244 -8.91 17.71 -8.86
C TYR A 244 -7.49 17.64 -8.24
N TYR A 245 -6.94 16.44 -8.09
CA TYR A 245 -5.59 16.23 -7.57
C TYR A 245 -4.48 16.56 -8.57
N LYS A 246 -4.70 16.37 -9.87
CA LYS A 246 -3.77 16.81 -10.90
C LYS A 246 -3.63 18.33 -10.90
N GLU A 247 -4.73 19.05 -10.71
CA GLU A 247 -4.68 20.50 -10.56
C GLU A 247 -4.00 20.92 -9.25
N ASN A 248 -4.18 20.19 -8.15
CA ASN A 248 -3.38 20.42 -6.94
C ASN A 248 -1.87 20.21 -7.19
N ALA A 249 -1.50 19.17 -7.93
CA ALA A 249 -0.12 18.89 -8.29
C ALA A 249 0.46 20.02 -9.15
N LYS A 250 -0.31 20.51 -10.13
CA LYS A 250 0.05 21.66 -10.95
C LYS A 250 0.36 22.90 -10.10
N ILE A 251 -0.50 23.24 -9.14
CA ILE A 251 -0.28 24.37 -8.23
C ILE A 251 1.07 24.24 -7.50
N LEU A 252 1.36 23.07 -6.95
CA LEU A 252 2.62 22.81 -6.25
C LEU A 252 3.83 22.89 -7.19
N VAL A 253 3.73 22.34 -8.40
CA VAL A 253 4.78 22.42 -9.41
C VAL A 253 5.07 23.88 -9.77
N ASP A 254 4.03 24.65 -10.09
CA ASP A 254 4.16 26.06 -10.45
C ASP A 254 4.76 26.88 -9.30
N THR A 255 4.41 26.55 -8.05
CA THR A 255 4.94 27.17 -6.83
C THR A 255 6.46 26.96 -6.68
N PHE A 256 6.93 25.72 -6.78
CA PHE A 256 8.37 25.45 -6.63
C PHE A 256 9.16 25.92 -7.85
N ALA A 257 8.59 25.87 -9.05
CA ALA A 257 9.20 26.40 -10.26
C ALA A 257 9.38 27.93 -10.19
N SER A 258 8.41 28.68 -9.67
CA SER A 258 8.51 30.14 -9.50
C SER A 258 9.64 30.56 -8.54
N LEU A 259 9.96 29.68 -7.59
CA LEU A 259 11.08 29.84 -6.66
C LEU A 259 12.46 29.56 -7.30
N GLY A 260 12.49 29.03 -8.53
CA GLY A 260 13.72 28.69 -9.24
C GLY A 260 14.31 27.34 -8.82
N LEU A 261 13.51 26.46 -8.20
CA LEU A 261 13.93 25.11 -7.84
C LEU A 261 13.67 24.16 -9.01
N GLU A 262 14.48 23.11 -9.13
CA GLU A 262 14.19 22.03 -10.07
C GLU A 262 13.08 21.15 -9.52
N VAL A 263 12.06 20.94 -10.35
CA VAL A 263 10.84 20.22 -10.00
C VAL A 263 10.60 19.10 -10.99
N TYR A 264 10.38 17.90 -10.47
CA TYR A 264 10.09 16.68 -11.23
C TYR A 264 8.75 16.10 -10.77
N GLY A 265 8.13 15.27 -11.60
CA GLY A 265 6.83 14.66 -11.30
C GLY A 265 5.65 15.63 -11.46
N GLY A 266 4.55 15.39 -10.74
CA GLY A 266 3.34 16.22 -10.77
C GLY A 266 2.47 16.12 -12.03
N VAL A 267 3.00 15.61 -13.15
CA VAL A 267 2.24 15.44 -14.41
C VAL A 267 1.46 14.12 -14.44
N SER A 268 2.16 13.00 -14.20
CA SER A 268 1.61 11.65 -14.28
C SER A 268 1.46 10.98 -12.92
N ALA A 269 1.76 11.70 -11.83
CA ALA A 269 1.66 11.21 -10.46
C ALA A 269 1.20 12.32 -9.51
N PRO A 270 0.45 12.00 -8.44
CA PRO A 270 -0.05 12.97 -7.47
C PRO A 270 1.02 13.41 -6.46
N TYR A 271 2.28 13.45 -6.89
CA TYR A 271 3.43 13.80 -6.08
C TYR A 271 4.39 14.68 -6.87
N VAL A 272 4.92 15.69 -6.19
CA VAL A 272 5.96 16.59 -6.70
C VAL A 272 7.28 16.23 -6.04
N TRP A 273 8.36 16.19 -6.82
CA TRP A 273 9.71 15.84 -6.38
C TRP A 273 10.65 17.02 -6.60
N VAL A 274 11.06 17.67 -5.52
CA VAL A 274 11.76 18.96 -5.57
C VAL A 274 13.20 18.78 -5.12
N HIS A 275 14.13 19.30 -5.91
CA HIS A 275 15.56 19.23 -5.65
C HIS A 275 16.03 20.41 -4.79
N PHE A 276 16.81 20.12 -3.75
CA PHE A 276 17.45 21.10 -2.86
C PHE A 276 18.97 20.83 -2.83
N PRO A 277 19.73 21.33 -3.82
CA PRO A 277 21.12 20.95 -4.03
C PRO A 277 22.01 21.24 -2.81
N GLY A 278 22.86 20.29 -2.45
CA GLY A 278 23.78 20.40 -1.32
C GLY A 278 23.14 20.32 0.06
N SER A 279 21.83 20.08 0.15
CA SER A 279 21.09 20.03 1.42
C SER A 279 20.57 18.63 1.73
N LYS A 280 20.78 18.18 2.97
CA LYS A 280 20.21 16.90 3.43
C LYS A 280 18.69 17.00 3.50
N SER A 281 17.97 16.07 2.87
CA SER A 281 16.50 16.05 2.82
C SER A 281 15.83 16.10 4.19
N TRP A 282 16.42 15.48 5.21
CA TRP A 282 15.89 15.55 6.58
C TRP A 282 16.01 16.94 7.21
N ASN A 283 17.03 17.72 6.85
CA ASN A 283 17.18 19.09 7.32
C ASN A 283 16.14 19.99 6.65
N ILE A 284 15.93 19.83 5.34
CA ILE A 284 14.89 20.57 4.60
C ILE A 284 13.49 20.20 5.11
N PHE A 285 13.21 18.92 5.35
CA PHE A 285 11.97 18.49 5.99
C PHE A 285 11.75 19.21 7.33
N ALA A 286 12.77 19.23 8.20
CA ALA A 286 12.69 19.86 9.51
C ALA A 286 12.48 21.39 9.39
N GLU A 287 13.16 22.04 8.45
CA GLU A 287 13.01 23.47 8.19
C GLU A 287 11.60 23.83 7.71
N ILE A 288 11.06 23.07 6.74
CA ILE A 288 9.69 23.27 6.24
C ILE A 288 8.70 23.06 7.39
N LEU A 289 8.81 21.97 8.15
CA LEU A 289 7.92 21.67 9.25
C LEU A 289 7.94 22.77 10.32
N GLU A 290 9.13 23.14 10.79
CA GLU A 290 9.32 24.15 11.84
C GLU A 290 8.79 25.53 11.42
N LYS A 291 9.08 25.97 10.19
CA LYS A 291 8.79 27.35 9.75
C LYS A 291 7.43 27.54 9.10
N THR A 292 6.79 26.47 8.62
CA THR A 292 5.52 26.56 7.86
C THR A 292 4.40 25.69 8.41
N HIS A 293 4.71 24.79 9.34
CA HIS A 293 3.80 23.75 9.82
C HIS A 293 3.29 22.84 8.69
N ILE A 294 4.09 22.62 7.65
CA ILE A 294 3.78 21.71 6.55
C ILE A 294 4.58 20.43 6.74
N ILE A 295 3.90 19.28 6.70
CA ILE A 295 4.55 17.98 6.66
C ILE A 295 4.84 17.61 5.21
N THR A 296 6.08 17.24 4.92
CA THR A 296 6.54 16.72 3.62
C THR A 296 7.18 15.34 3.80
N VAL A 297 7.87 14.78 2.79
CA VAL A 297 8.66 13.55 2.96
C VAL A 297 10.10 13.77 2.52
N PRO A 298 11.09 13.48 3.39
CA PRO A 298 12.50 13.55 3.03
C PRO A 298 12.85 12.45 2.02
N GLY A 299 13.49 12.83 0.92
CA GLY A 299 13.77 11.94 -0.18
C GLY A 299 14.72 10.79 0.15
N SER A 300 15.63 10.97 1.10
CA SER A 300 16.51 9.90 1.61
C SER A 300 15.74 8.68 2.14
N GLY A 301 14.48 8.86 2.52
CA GLY A 301 13.59 7.77 2.91
C GLY A 301 13.25 6.79 1.78
N PHE A 302 13.45 7.19 0.52
CA PHE A 302 13.30 6.35 -0.67
C PHE A 302 14.63 5.78 -1.17
N GLY A 303 15.71 5.94 -0.40
CA GLY A 303 17.05 5.47 -0.74
C GLY A 303 18.06 6.61 -0.95
N PRO A 304 19.35 6.28 -1.16
CA PRO A 304 20.43 7.26 -1.22
C PRO A 304 20.29 8.26 -2.37
N GLY A 305 19.68 7.86 -3.50
CA GLY A 305 19.45 8.76 -4.64
C GLY A 305 18.47 9.91 -4.36
N GLY A 306 17.69 9.84 -3.27
CA GLY A 306 16.78 10.91 -2.85
C GLY A 306 17.36 11.86 -1.79
N ALA A 307 18.66 11.77 -1.47
CA ALA A 307 19.25 12.46 -0.31
C ALA A 307 19.08 13.99 -0.32
N GLU A 308 18.95 14.61 -1.50
CA GLU A 308 18.81 16.07 -1.68
C GLU A 308 17.41 16.47 -2.15
N TYR A 309 16.43 15.58 -2.05
CA TYR A 309 15.09 15.81 -2.57
C TYR A 309 14.03 15.79 -1.47
N ILE A 310 12.91 16.46 -1.74
CA ILE A 310 11.68 16.38 -0.94
C ILE A 310 10.55 15.92 -1.85
N ARG A 311 9.75 14.95 -1.36
CA ARG A 311 8.45 14.62 -1.97
C ARG A 311 7.35 15.41 -1.27
N ILE A 312 6.50 16.03 -2.07
CA ILE A 312 5.28 16.72 -1.62
C ILE A 312 4.07 16.04 -2.26
N SER A 313 3.09 15.68 -1.44
CA SER A 313 1.81 15.10 -1.85
C SER A 313 0.87 16.17 -2.38
N ALA A 314 0.21 15.88 -3.51
CA ALA A 314 -0.88 16.70 -4.03
C ALA A 314 -2.25 16.33 -3.45
N PHE A 315 -2.31 15.28 -2.62
CA PHE A 315 -3.53 14.93 -1.89
C PHE A 315 -3.74 15.92 -0.75
N GLY A 316 -4.80 16.72 -0.89
CA GLY A 316 -5.17 17.74 0.06
C GLY A 316 -6.39 18.52 -0.44
N LYS A 317 -7.13 19.13 0.49
CA LYS A 317 -8.15 20.11 0.11
C LYS A 317 -7.47 21.28 -0.61
N ARG A 318 -8.03 21.76 -1.73
CA ARG A 318 -7.51 22.87 -2.55
C ARG A 318 -7.10 24.08 -1.71
N LYS A 319 -7.91 24.46 -0.72
CA LYS A 319 -7.59 25.56 0.20
C LYS A 319 -6.28 25.34 0.99
N HIS A 320 -5.99 24.10 1.38
CA HIS A 320 -4.75 23.75 2.07
C HIS A 320 -3.57 23.70 1.11
N ILE A 321 -3.77 23.29 -0.15
CA ILE A 321 -2.72 23.32 -1.19
C ILE A 321 -2.33 24.77 -1.49
N ILE A 322 -3.29 25.67 -1.67
CA ILE A 322 -3.04 27.10 -1.89
C ILE A 322 -2.33 27.72 -0.68
N GLU A 323 -2.82 27.46 0.53
CA GLU A 323 -2.20 27.95 1.77
C GLU A 323 -0.77 27.42 1.93
N ALA A 324 -0.56 26.12 1.69
CA ALA A 324 0.77 25.52 1.77
C ALA A 324 1.73 26.16 0.76
N SER A 325 1.26 26.37 -0.48
CA SER A 325 2.03 27.02 -1.55
C SER A 325 2.47 28.41 -1.14
N TRP A 326 1.55 29.23 -0.62
CA TRP A 326 1.87 30.57 -0.12
C TRP A 326 2.89 30.56 1.04
N ARG A 327 2.78 29.62 1.99
CA ARG A 327 3.75 29.50 3.09
C ARG A 327 5.13 29.10 2.58
N LEU A 328 5.20 28.18 1.61
CA LEU A 328 6.45 27.74 0.97
C LEU A 328 7.10 28.88 0.19
N GLU A 329 6.32 29.65 -0.56
CA GLU A 329 6.80 30.85 -1.25
C GLU A 329 7.41 31.84 -0.27
N LYS A 330 6.73 32.13 0.84
CA LYS A 330 7.25 33.02 1.89
C LYS A 330 8.53 32.51 2.55
N LEU A 331 8.67 31.20 2.72
CA LEU A 331 9.86 30.59 3.30
C LEU A 331 11.06 30.79 2.36
N PHE A 332 10.92 30.42 1.09
CA PHE A 332 12.04 30.36 0.15
C PHE A 332 12.30 31.66 -0.62
N SER A 333 11.33 32.58 -0.72
CA SER A 333 11.54 33.89 -1.37
C SER A 333 12.49 34.81 -0.62
N LYS A 334 12.64 34.63 0.70
CA LYS A 334 13.55 35.45 1.54
C LYS A 334 15.04 35.22 1.27
N GLY A 335 15.39 34.25 0.41
CA GLY A 335 16.77 33.94 0.02
C GLY A 335 17.23 34.59 -1.30
N LYS A 336 16.37 35.28 -2.06
CA LYS A 336 16.79 36.01 -3.26
C LYS A 336 17.32 37.39 -2.84
N PRO A 337 18.59 37.76 -3.13
CA PRO A 337 18.97 39.16 -3.11
C PRO A 337 18.09 39.88 -4.13
N LEU A 338 17.49 41.00 -3.73
CA LEU A 338 16.88 41.93 -4.68
C LEU A 338 17.94 42.29 -5.73
N CYS A 339 17.81 41.77 -6.95
CA CYS A 339 18.51 42.34 -8.10
C CYS A 339 17.96 43.76 -8.28
N ASN A 340 18.70 44.75 -7.77
CA ASN A 340 18.52 46.15 -8.08
C ASN A 340 18.84 46.37 -9.56
N CYS A 341 17.85 46.17 -10.43
CA CYS A 341 17.87 46.68 -11.79
C CYS A 341 16.68 47.62 -11.96
N LEU A 342 16.82 48.84 -11.43
CA LEU A 342 16.22 50.08 -11.93
C LEU A 342 17.01 51.26 -11.33
N LYS A 343 18.09 51.63 -12.04
CA LYS A 343 18.55 53.01 -12.19
C LYS A 343 18.80 53.24 -13.68
#